data_AF-A0AAX6EXD1-F1
#
_entry.id   AF-A0AAX6EXD1-F1
#
_cell.length_a   1.000
_cell.length_b   1.000
_cell.length_c   1.000
_cell.angle_alpha   90.00
_cell.angle_beta   90.00
_cell.angle_gamma   90.00
#
_symmetry.space_group_name_H-M   'P 1'
#
loop_
_entity.id
_entity.type
_entity.pdbx_description
1 polymer ?
#
loop_
_entity_poly.entity_id
_entity_poly.type
_entity_poly.pdbx_seq_one_letter_code
_entity_poly.pdbx_strand_id
1 'polypeptide(L)'
;MQLNLRHIIRRDILIYPGYIPEPGVHYKVFHYGLKFGVGNWSFDKADWRNADIVNTCWTKFPEPPDPSALSKADENNLQRDLLSIQCVRSLNKALHLHHKRRKCPISDVNTNSDQAIVGEITSDNTLENEGHDEDLLSAVSKSSSVRIWMIGLWALPVLCFLAVIFIGFSERKRGGLRSKVKRNKRAYAGALDPKGKS
;
A
#
# COMPACT_ATOMS: atom_id res chain seq x y z
N MET A 1 -23.49 25.85 2.45
CA MET A 1 -22.02 25.90 2.39
C MET A 1 -21.60 25.20 1.11
N GLN A 2 -21.03 25.92 0.14
CA GLN A 2 -20.71 25.37 -1.18
C GLN A 2 -19.20 25.52 -1.41
N LEU A 3 -18.50 24.41 -1.57
CA LEU A 3 -17.06 24.38 -1.73
C LEU A 3 -16.72 24.82 -3.17
N ASN A 4 -15.96 25.91 -3.32
CA ASN A 4 -15.52 26.48 -4.59
C ASN A 4 -14.32 25.70 -5.16
N LEU A 5 -14.55 24.43 -5.54
CA LEU A 5 -13.50 23.56 -6.05
C LEU A 5 -13.34 23.78 -7.56
N ARG A 6 -12.15 24.25 -7.97
CA ARG A 6 -11.80 24.44 -9.39
C ARG A 6 -11.03 23.23 -9.89
N HIS A 7 -11.57 22.53 -10.89
CA HIS A 7 -10.88 21.44 -11.57
C HIS A 7 -9.96 22.00 -12.66
N ILE A 8 -8.68 21.65 -12.63
CA ILE A 8 -7.69 22.01 -13.66
C ILE A 8 -7.20 20.72 -14.31
N ILE A 9 -7.37 20.61 -15.64
CA ILE A 9 -6.90 19.48 -16.42
C ILE A 9 -5.58 19.86 -17.09
N ARG A 10 -4.54 19.08 -16.87
CA ARG A 10 -3.22 19.24 -17.49
C ARG A 10 -2.77 17.92 -18.09
N ARG A 11 -2.44 17.92 -19.38
CA ARG A 11 -2.04 16.72 -20.13
C ARG A 11 -0.54 16.44 -20.06
N ASP A 12 0.24 17.42 -19.62
CA ASP A 12 1.71 17.39 -19.56
C ASP A 12 2.28 16.83 -18.25
N ILE A 13 1.42 16.44 -17.29
CA ILE A 13 1.88 15.94 -15.98
C ILE A 13 2.12 14.43 -16.01
N LEU A 14 1.20 13.67 -16.60
CA LEU A 14 1.07 12.23 -16.35
C LEU A 14 1.08 11.45 -17.65
N ILE A 15 1.85 10.37 -17.68
CA ILE A 15 1.87 9.42 -18.78
C ILE A 15 1.74 7.99 -18.25
N TYR A 16 1.03 7.16 -19.02
CA TYR A 16 1.01 5.72 -18.81
C TYR A 16 2.21 5.10 -19.53
N PRO A 17 3.04 4.29 -18.85
CA PRO A 17 4.04 3.47 -19.53
C PRO A 17 3.38 2.62 -20.64
N GLY A 18 4.10 2.39 -21.74
CA GLY A 18 3.56 1.75 -22.94
C GLY A 18 2.82 2.69 -23.91
N TYR A 19 2.65 3.97 -23.58
CA TYR A 19 2.15 4.99 -24.51
C TYR A 19 3.31 5.77 -25.12
N ILE A 20 3.17 6.14 -26.40
CA ILE A 20 4.13 7.01 -27.07
C ILE A 20 4.02 8.41 -26.45
N PRO A 21 5.11 8.99 -25.93
CA PRO A 21 5.08 10.32 -25.35
C PRO A 21 4.87 11.38 -26.44
N GLU A 22 4.02 12.37 -26.13
CA GLU A 22 3.87 13.56 -26.98
C GLU A 22 5.21 14.30 -27.13
N PRO A 23 5.59 14.71 -28.37
CA PRO A 23 6.84 15.45 -28.60
C PRO A 23 6.91 16.75 -27.79
N GLY A 24 8.04 16.99 -27.13
CA GLY A 24 8.28 18.20 -26.33
C GLY A 24 7.59 18.23 -24.95
N VAL A 25 6.90 17.15 -24.56
CA VAL A 25 6.24 17.07 -23.24
C VAL A 25 7.14 16.38 -22.22
N HIS A 26 7.32 17.03 -21.07
CA HIS A 26 8.10 16.51 -19.95
C HIS A 26 7.18 16.05 -18.81
N TYR A 27 6.74 14.80 -18.90
CA TYR A 27 5.89 14.19 -17.88
C TYR A 27 6.61 14.10 -16.52
N LYS A 28 5.84 14.32 -15.46
CA LYS A 28 6.30 14.32 -14.06
C LYS A 28 5.89 13.07 -13.29
N VAL A 29 4.84 12.39 -13.76
CA VAL A 29 4.21 11.27 -13.05
C VAL A 29 4.00 10.11 -14.01
N PHE A 30 4.46 8.91 -13.61
CA PHE A 30 4.08 7.67 -14.25
C PHE A 30 2.81 7.11 -13.61
N HIS A 31 1.81 6.80 -14.42
CA HIS A 31 0.63 6.08 -13.96
C HIS A 31 0.63 4.65 -14.49
N TYR A 32 1.19 3.73 -13.72
CA TYR A 32 1.40 2.33 -14.11
C TYR A 32 0.20 1.42 -13.72
N GLY A 33 -1.02 1.91 -13.95
CA GLY A 33 -2.24 1.16 -13.60
C GLY A 33 -2.63 0.06 -14.60
N LEU A 34 -2.09 0.13 -15.82
CA LEU A 34 -2.37 -0.79 -16.92
C LEU A 34 -1.13 -1.64 -17.23
N LYS A 35 -1.35 -2.81 -17.84
CA LYS A 35 -0.28 -3.64 -18.39
C LYS A 35 0.46 -2.92 -19.52
N PHE A 36 1.78 -3.05 -19.54
CA PHE A 36 2.64 -2.58 -20.63
C PHE A 36 3.79 -3.57 -20.85
N GLY A 37 4.51 -3.45 -21.98
CA GLY A 37 5.61 -4.35 -22.31
C GLY A 37 6.65 -3.75 -23.25
N VAL A 38 7.79 -4.42 -23.28
CA VAL A 38 8.97 -4.07 -24.08
C VAL A 38 9.50 -5.38 -24.67
N GLY A 39 9.33 -5.58 -25.98
CA GLY A 39 9.63 -6.85 -26.63
C GLY A 39 8.86 -8.02 -26.00
N ASN A 40 9.58 -9.06 -25.59
CA ASN A 40 9.01 -10.25 -24.94
C ASN A 40 8.77 -10.08 -23.42
N TRP A 41 9.17 -8.95 -22.85
CA TRP A 41 8.98 -8.65 -21.44
C TRP A 41 7.70 -7.83 -21.24
N SER A 42 6.98 -8.07 -20.15
CA SER A 42 5.81 -7.26 -19.79
C SER A 42 5.67 -7.10 -18.28
N PHE A 43 4.97 -6.05 -17.88
CA PHE A 43 4.65 -5.76 -16.49
C PHE A 43 3.17 -5.38 -16.37
N ASP A 44 2.48 -6.03 -15.44
CA ASP A 44 1.14 -5.64 -15.00
C ASP A 44 1.14 -5.57 -13.47
N LYS A 45 0.71 -4.44 -12.92
CA LYS A 45 0.55 -4.27 -11.47
C LYS A 45 -0.45 -5.27 -10.89
N ALA A 46 -1.46 -5.67 -11.66
CA ALA A 46 -2.51 -6.58 -11.20
C ALA A 46 -1.95 -7.96 -10.80
N ASP A 47 -0.90 -8.43 -11.46
CA ASP A 47 -0.23 -9.71 -11.18
C ASP A 47 0.39 -9.76 -9.77
N TRP A 48 0.65 -8.61 -9.17
CA TRP A 48 1.36 -8.48 -7.89
C TRP A 48 0.46 -8.10 -6.71
N ARG A 49 -0.87 -8.08 -6.90
CA ARG A 49 -1.82 -7.68 -5.84
C ARG A 49 -1.75 -8.56 -4.58
N ASN A 50 -1.41 -9.82 -4.75
CA ASN A 50 -1.34 -10.81 -3.68
C ASN A 50 0.10 -11.09 -3.21
N ALA A 51 1.09 -10.46 -3.83
CA ALA A 51 2.49 -10.62 -3.47
C ALA A 51 2.90 -9.56 -2.45
N ASP A 52 3.43 -9.99 -1.30
CA ASP A 52 3.92 -9.06 -0.27
C ASP A 52 5.35 -8.58 -0.54
N ILE A 53 5.57 -7.96 -1.71
CA ILE A 53 6.89 -7.49 -2.15
C ILE A 53 7.44 -6.39 -1.24
N VAL A 54 6.56 -5.60 -0.63
CA VAL A 54 6.95 -4.49 0.25
C VAL A 54 7.54 -5.04 1.55
N ASN A 55 6.90 -6.05 2.16
CA ASN A 55 7.39 -6.57 3.44
C ASN A 55 8.39 -7.72 3.29
N THR A 56 8.38 -8.44 2.17
CA THR A 56 9.36 -9.49 1.89
C THR A 56 10.70 -8.85 1.51
N CYS A 57 11.71 -9.05 2.36
CA CYS A 57 12.99 -8.39 2.20
C CYS A 57 13.66 -8.72 0.86
N TRP A 58 14.26 -7.68 0.26
CA TRP A 58 15.01 -7.72 -1.00
C TRP A 58 14.24 -8.26 -2.22
N THR A 59 12.94 -8.48 -2.08
CA THR A 59 12.08 -8.87 -3.19
C THR A 59 11.85 -7.67 -4.10
N LYS A 60 11.85 -7.91 -5.40
CA LYS A 60 11.68 -6.88 -6.43
C LYS A 60 10.76 -7.37 -7.54
N PHE A 61 10.24 -6.44 -8.34
CA PHE A 61 9.56 -6.78 -9.57
C PHE A 61 10.55 -7.34 -10.60
N PRO A 62 10.07 -8.07 -11.63
CA PRO A 62 10.90 -8.59 -12.70
C PRO A 62 11.71 -7.49 -13.35
N GLU A 63 13.01 -7.73 -13.55
CA GLU A 63 13.87 -6.74 -14.18
C GLU A 63 13.44 -6.52 -15.63
N PRO A 64 13.30 -5.26 -16.07
CA PRO A 64 13.04 -4.95 -17.47
C PRO A 64 14.28 -5.23 -18.33
N PRO A 65 14.11 -5.39 -19.66
CA PRO A 65 15.24 -5.54 -20.58
C PRO A 65 16.17 -4.34 -20.51
N ASP A 66 17.43 -4.54 -20.91
CA ASP A 66 18.40 -3.45 -20.92
C ASP A 66 18.12 -2.46 -22.08
N PRO A 67 18.17 -1.13 -21.86
CA PRO A 67 17.97 -0.13 -22.91
C PRO A 67 18.90 -0.29 -24.12
N SER A 68 20.09 -0.86 -23.95
CA SER A 68 21.01 -1.10 -25.07
C SER A 68 20.49 -2.14 -26.06
N ALA A 69 19.61 -3.04 -25.61
CA ALA A 69 19.00 -4.08 -26.43
C ALA A 69 17.79 -3.57 -27.25
N LEU A 70 17.39 -2.30 -27.09
CA LEU A 70 16.26 -1.72 -27.82
C LEU A 70 16.62 -1.37 -29.26
N SER A 71 15.66 -1.61 -30.16
CA SER A 71 15.76 -1.16 -31.55
C SER A 71 15.69 0.37 -31.63
N LYS A 72 16.62 0.96 -32.38
CA LYS A 72 16.65 2.41 -32.68
C LYS A 72 15.97 2.77 -34.00
N ALA A 73 15.22 1.82 -34.59
CA ALA A 73 14.59 2.02 -35.89
C ALA A 73 13.45 3.05 -35.86
N ASP A 74 12.76 3.16 -34.72
CA ASP A 74 11.64 4.08 -34.53
C ASP A 74 11.80 4.80 -33.18
N GLU A 75 12.04 6.11 -33.26
CA GLU A 75 12.28 6.98 -32.11
C GLU A 75 11.08 7.03 -31.15
N ASN A 76 9.85 7.00 -31.67
CA ASN A 76 8.64 7.04 -30.84
C ASN A 76 8.51 5.77 -30.01
N ASN A 77 8.74 4.62 -30.65
CA ASN A 77 8.73 3.32 -29.98
C ASN A 77 9.91 3.19 -28.99
N LEU A 78 11.10 3.67 -29.38
CA LEU A 78 12.27 3.71 -28.50
C LEU A 78 11.97 4.53 -27.24
N GLN A 79 11.41 5.73 -27.38
CA GLN A 79 11.12 6.60 -26.24
C GLN A 79 10.05 6.01 -25.33
N ARG A 80 8.99 5.42 -25.89
CA ARG A 80 7.97 4.65 -25.14
C ARG A 80 8.60 3.52 -24.32
N ASP A 81 9.48 2.75 -24.95
CA ASP A 81 10.11 1.58 -24.32
C ASP A 81 11.09 2.01 -23.22
N LEU A 82 11.85 3.08 -23.44
CA LEU A 82 12.73 3.69 -22.44
C LEU A 82 11.95 4.15 -21.20
N LEU A 83 10.80 4.82 -21.38
CA LEU A 83 9.94 5.24 -20.27
C LEU A 83 9.39 4.02 -19.50
N SER A 84 9.04 2.96 -20.23
CA SER A 84 8.53 1.71 -19.65
C SER A 84 9.58 1.01 -18.79
N ILE A 85 10.82 0.92 -19.29
CA ILE A 85 11.98 0.40 -18.54
C ILE A 85 12.24 1.29 -17.31
N GLN A 86 12.26 2.61 -17.48
CA GLN A 86 12.52 3.57 -16.41
C GLN A 86 11.48 3.45 -15.28
N CYS A 87 10.21 3.22 -15.62
CA CYS A 87 9.14 3.04 -14.65
C CYS A 87 9.45 1.86 -13.69
N VAL A 88 9.72 0.66 -14.21
CA VAL A 88 9.97 -0.51 -13.36
C VAL A 88 11.30 -0.42 -12.62
N ARG A 89 12.35 0.11 -13.25
CA ARG A 89 13.62 0.39 -12.56
C ARG A 89 13.43 1.34 -11.38
N SER A 90 12.57 2.34 -11.53
CA SER A 90 12.24 3.28 -10.44
C SER A 90 11.47 2.60 -9.30
N LEU A 91 10.53 1.70 -9.62
CA LEU A 91 9.83 0.89 -8.62
C LEU A 91 10.79 -0.02 -7.84
N ASN A 92 11.67 -0.76 -8.54
CA ASN A 92 12.66 -1.63 -7.92
C ASN A 92 13.66 -0.84 -7.07
N LYS A 93 14.12 0.33 -7.53
CA LYS A 93 14.97 1.23 -6.74
C LYS A 93 14.26 1.70 -5.48
N ALA A 94 12.98 2.06 -5.56
CA ALA A 94 12.21 2.48 -4.39
C ALA A 94 12.04 1.33 -3.37
N LEU A 95 11.76 0.11 -3.84
CA LEU A 95 11.70 -1.09 -3.00
C LEU A 95 13.03 -1.36 -2.29
N HIS A 96 14.13 -1.33 -3.04
CA HIS A 96 15.47 -1.51 -2.47
C HIS A 96 15.76 -0.47 -1.36
N LEU A 97 15.48 0.81 -1.62
CA LEU A 97 15.66 1.87 -0.61
C LEU A 97 14.75 1.67 0.60
N HIS A 98 13.53 1.19 0.40
CA HIS A 98 12.60 0.84 1.47
C HIS A 98 13.16 -0.29 2.35
N HIS A 99 13.61 -1.39 1.75
CA HIS A 99 14.19 -2.53 2.47
C HIS A 99 15.48 -2.14 3.20
N LYS A 100 16.35 -1.34 2.57
CA LYS A 100 17.54 -0.78 3.20
C LYS A 100 17.19 0.05 4.44
N ARG A 101 16.17 0.91 4.36
CA ARG A 101 15.69 1.72 5.50
C ARG A 101 15.10 0.86 6.62
N ARG A 102 14.44 -0.25 6.27
CA ARG A 102 13.91 -1.21 7.24
C ARG A 102 14.98 -2.12 7.86
N LYS A 103 16.26 -1.97 7.48
CA LYS A 103 17.36 -2.84 7.92
C LYS A 103 17.03 -4.31 7.69
N CYS A 104 16.51 -4.61 6.49
CA CYS A 104 16.33 -6.00 6.08
C CYS A 104 17.64 -6.78 6.30
N PRO A 105 17.58 -8.00 6.84
CA PRO A 105 18.77 -8.82 7.05
C PRO A 105 19.46 -9.00 5.70
N ILE A 106 20.78 -8.84 5.67
CA ILE A 106 21.56 -9.16 4.48
C ILE A 106 21.29 -10.62 4.21
N SER A 107 20.64 -10.93 3.08
CA SER A 107 20.57 -12.32 2.68
C SER A 107 21.96 -12.66 2.16
N ASP A 108 22.60 -13.68 2.72
CA ASP A 108 23.80 -14.31 2.16
C ASP A 108 23.43 -15.04 0.83
N VAL A 109 22.79 -14.32 -0.09
CA VAL A 109 22.56 -14.78 -1.44
C VAL A 109 23.84 -14.45 -2.19
N ASN A 110 24.71 -15.45 -2.18
CA ASN A 110 25.91 -15.60 -2.98
C ASN A 110 25.93 -14.66 -4.19
N THR A 111 26.84 -13.70 -4.12
CA THR A 111 27.37 -12.90 -5.22
C THR A 111 27.98 -13.85 -6.26
N ASN A 112 27.18 -14.53 -7.07
CA ASN A 112 27.65 -15.33 -8.20
C ASN A 112 26.70 -15.15 -9.39
N SER A 113 26.69 -13.92 -9.90
CA SER A 113 26.35 -13.63 -11.29
C SER A 113 27.06 -12.34 -11.62
N ASP A 114 28.38 -12.46 -11.78
CA ASP A 114 29.25 -11.66 -12.63
C ASP A 114 30.71 -11.88 -12.23
N GLN A 115 31.28 -13.03 -12.61
CA GLN A 115 32.69 -13.17 -12.99
C GLN A 115 32.96 -14.63 -13.41
N ALA A 116 32.89 -14.88 -14.70
CA ALA A 116 33.78 -15.86 -15.33
C ALA A 116 35.02 -15.07 -15.75
N ILE A 117 36.22 -15.45 -15.26
CA ILE A 117 37.35 -15.94 -16.07
C ILE A 117 38.41 -16.50 -15.10
N VAL A 118 38.84 -17.70 -15.44
CA VAL A 118 39.87 -18.58 -14.89
C VAL A 118 41.23 -17.88 -14.73
N GLY A 119 41.92 -18.20 -13.62
CA GLY A 119 43.33 -17.87 -13.38
C GLY A 119 43.84 -18.49 -12.08
N GLU A 120 44.22 -19.76 -12.15
CA GLU A 120 44.93 -20.53 -11.13
C GLU A 120 46.32 -19.93 -10.82
N ILE A 121 46.73 -19.96 -9.54
CA ILE A 121 48.08 -20.32 -9.01
C ILE A 121 48.21 -19.85 -7.54
N THR A 122 48.10 -20.84 -6.65
CA THR A 122 48.88 -21.17 -5.43
C THR A 122 49.34 -20.13 -4.38
N SER A 123 48.99 -20.51 -3.15
CA SER A 123 49.85 -20.63 -1.94
C SER A 123 49.94 -19.49 -0.92
N ASP A 124 49.31 -19.80 0.23
CA ASP A 124 49.87 -19.83 1.59
C ASP A 124 50.21 -18.50 2.29
N ASN A 125 49.46 -18.18 3.35
CA ASN A 125 50.00 -18.18 4.71
C ASN A 125 48.91 -17.90 5.77
N THR A 126 48.82 -18.85 6.69
CA THR A 126 48.30 -18.84 8.06
C THR A 126 48.62 -17.55 8.85
N LEU A 127 47.66 -17.06 9.65
CA LEU A 127 47.80 -16.80 11.10
C LEU A 127 46.55 -16.11 11.69
N GLU A 128 45.87 -16.88 12.55
CA GLU A 128 45.38 -16.53 13.89
C GLU A 128 44.96 -15.09 14.19
N ASN A 129 43.69 -14.93 14.57
CA ASN A 129 43.37 -14.14 15.75
C ASN A 129 42.04 -14.58 16.39
N GLU A 130 42.16 -15.08 17.61
CA GLU A 130 41.08 -15.31 18.57
C GLU A 130 40.55 -13.99 19.16
N GLY A 131 39.29 -14.03 19.59
CA GLY A 131 38.84 -13.31 20.79
C GLY A 131 38.02 -12.05 20.56
N HIS A 132 36.69 -12.15 20.75
CA HIS A 132 35.94 -11.50 21.82
C HIS A 132 34.44 -11.51 21.48
N ASP A 133 33.77 -12.58 21.90
CA ASP A 133 32.36 -12.54 22.27
C ASP A 133 32.22 -11.78 23.61
N GLU A 134 31.01 -11.28 23.90
CA GLU A 134 30.59 -10.51 25.08
C GLU A 134 30.55 -8.97 24.93
N ASP A 135 29.75 -8.43 24.00
CA ASP A 135 28.99 -7.18 24.28
C ASP A 135 27.81 -6.96 23.30
N LEU A 136 26.77 -7.79 23.34
CA LEU A 136 25.56 -7.54 22.52
C LEU A 136 24.24 -7.98 23.15
N LEU A 137 24.11 -7.87 24.47
CA LEU A 137 22.86 -8.20 25.19
C LEU A 137 22.35 -7.09 26.11
N SER A 138 22.58 -5.82 25.76
CA SER A 138 22.00 -4.70 26.51
C SER A 138 21.54 -3.51 25.66
N ALA A 139 20.88 -3.75 24.52
CA ALA A 139 20.15 -2.69 23.83
C ALA A 139 18.72 -3.08 23.39
N VAL A 140 18.17 -4.16 23.94
CA VAL A 140 16.75 -4.50 23.82
C VAL A 140 16.03 -3.99 25.07
N SER A 141 15.46 -2.80 24.94
CA SER A 141 14.19 -2.33 25.57
C SER A 141 14.29 -0.92 26.17
N LYS A 142 14.03 0.09 25.33
CA LYS A 142 13.11 1.18 25.69
C LYS A 142 12.75 2.01 24.47
N SER A 143 11.85 1.47 23.66
CA SER A 143 11.10 2.26 22.68
C SER A 143 9.62 1.88 22.74
N SER A 144 8.96 2.33 23.79
CA SER A 144 7.49 2.29 23.92
C SER A 144 6.95 3.51 24.66
N SER A 145 7.53 4.70 24.44
CA SER A 145 7.14 5.93 25.13
C SER A 145 6.20 6.86 24.33
N VAL A 146 5.51 6.35 23.32
CA VAL A 146 4.59 7.17 22.48
C VAL A 146 3.17 6.63 22.37
N ARG A 147 2.85 5.47 22.98
CA ARG A 147 1.52 4.84 22.86
C ARG A 147 0.58 5.07 24.05
N ILE A 148 1.11 5.39 25.23
CA ILE A 148 0.30 5.55 26.44
C ILE A 148 -0.37 6.95 26.50
N TRP A 149 0.28 7.98 25.95
CA TRP A 149 -0.29 9.33 25.95
C TRP A 149 -1.51 9.47 25.03
N MET A 150 -1.56 8.71 23.94
CA MET A 150 -2.68 8.76 22.99
C MET A 150 -3.98 8.24 23.62
N ILE A 151 -3.94 7.27 24.53
CA ILE A 151 -5.15 6.70 25.14
C ILE A 151 -5.84 7.71 26.07
N GLY A 152 -5.07 8.49 26.83
CA GLY A 152 -5.62 9.53 27.71
C GLY A 152 -6.33 10.65 26.95
N LEU A 153 -5.89 10.95 25.72
CA LEU A 153 -6.44 12.04 24.92
C LEU A 153 -7.83 11.74 24.35
N TRP A 154 -8.17 10.47 24.10
CA TRP A 154 -9.50 10.06 23.61
C TRP A 154 -10.52 9.82 24.73
N ALA A 155 -10.09 9.62 25.97
CA ALA A 155 -11.00 9.37 27.08
C ALA A 155 -11.87 10.59 27.41
N LEU A 156 -11.33 11.81 27.33
CA LEU A 156 -12.04 13.05 27.61
C LEU A 156 -13.23 13.32 26.66
N PRO A 157 -13.08 13.28 25.32
CA PRO A 157 -14.22 13.49 24.42
C PRO A 157 -15.28 12.38 24.53
N VAL A 158 -14.86 11.12 24.74
CA VAL A 158 -15.80 9.99 24.95
C VAL A 158 -16.60 10.17 26.23
N LEU A 159 -15.95 10.54 27.34
CA LEU A 159 -16.63 10.79 28.61
C LEU A 159 -17.61 11.98 28.51
N CYS A 160 -17.19 13.08 27.88
CA CYS A 160 -18.05 14.24 27.66
C CYS A 160 -19.29 13.88 26.82
N PHE A 161 -19.10 13.10 25.75
CA PHE A 161 -20.19 12.65 24.90
C PHE A 161 -21.19 11.77 25.65
N LEU A 162 -20.72 10.84 26.47
CA LEU A 162 -21.58 10.01 27.31
C LEU A 162 -22.37 10.85 28.31
N ALA A 163 -21.76 11.85 28.95
CA ALA A 163 -22.45 12.74 29.89
C ALA A 163 -23.61 13.50 29.22
N VAL A 164 -23.42 14.03 28.00
CA VAL A 164 -24.49 14.71 27.26
C VAL A 164 -25.64 13.75 26.93
N ILE A 165 -25.31 12.52 26.50
CA ILE A 165 -26.30 11.46 26.29
C ILE A 165 -27.08 11.19 27.58
N PHE A 166 -26.41 10.98 28.71
CA PHE A 166 -27.06 10.71 29.99
C PHE A 166 -28.00 11.84 30.42
N ILE A 167 -27.59 13.10 30.25
CA ILE A 167 -28.44 14.26 30.56
C ILE A 167 -29.67 14.28 29.64
N GLY A 168 -29.49 14.11 28.32
CA GLY A 168 -30.60 14.10 27.35
C GLY A 168 -31.54 12.90 27.45
N PHE A 169 -31.08 11.77 28.01
CA PHE A 169 -31.95 10.64 28.35
C PHE A 169 -32.63 10.80 29.72
N SER A 170 -32.02 11.53 30.66
CA SER A 170 -32.64 11.84 31.96
C SER A 170 -33.83 12.79 31.82
N GLU A 171 -33.78 13.73 30.88
CA GLU A 171 -34.92 14.61 30.53
C GLU A 171 -36.09 13.82 29.95
N ARG A 172 -35.81 12.81 29.10
CA ARG A 172 -36.85 11.91 28.59
C ARG A 172 -37.48 11.02 29.66
N LYS A 173 -36.74 10.69 30.73
CA LYS A 173 -37.26 9.86 31.83
C LYS A 173 -38.14 10.63 32.82
N ARG A 174 -38.12 11.97 32.79
CA ARG A 174 -38.99 12.82 33.64
C ARG A 174 -40.40 13.05 33.07
N GLY A 175 -40.68 12.58 31.84
CA GLY A 175 -41.99 12.67 31.18
C GLY A 175 -42.91 11.44 31.36
N GLY A 176 -42.49 10.42 32.11
CA GLY A 176 -43.13 9.10 32.14
C GLY A 176 -44.05 8.82 33.33
N LEU A 177 -44.81 9.80 33.84
CA LEU A 177 -45.88 9.53 34.82
C LEU A 177 -47.13 10.35 34.46
N ARG A 178 -47.89 9.90 33.45
CA ARG A 178 -49.25 10.40 33.25
C ARG A 178 -50.21 9.31 32.76
N SER A 179 -50.88 8.74 33.76
CA SER A 179 -52.27 8.31 33.81
C SER A 179 -52.82 7.30 32.79
N LYS A 180 -53.33 6.19 33.34
CA LYS A 180 -54.20 5.21 32.70
C LYS A 180 -55.40 5.89 32.02
N VAL A 181 -55.62 5.60 30.74
CA VAL A 181 -56.93 5.75 30.10
C VAL A 181 -57.42 4.37 29.67
N LYS A 182 -58.45 3.88 30.36
CA LYS A 182 -59.26 2.72 29.92
C LYS A 182 -59.90 3.08 28.58
N ARG A 183 -59.76 2.21 27.56
CA ARG A 183 -60.62 2.28 26.38
C ARG A 183 -61.23 0.90 26.09
N ASN A 184 -62.55 0.94 25.93
CA ASN A 184 -63.49 -0.16 25.92
C ASN A 184 -63.33 -1.12 24.74
N LYS A 185 -63.72 -2.38 25.02
CA LYS A 185 -64.05 -3.44 24.08
C LYS A 185 -65.03 -2.98 22.99
N ARG A 186 -64.77 -3.37 21.74
CA ARG A 186 -65.81 -3.89 20.82
C ARG A 186 -65.21 -5.04 20.02
N ALA A 187 -65.74 -6.22 20.25
CA ALA A 187 -65.60 -7.38 19.39
C ALA A 187 -66.55 -7.21 18.19
N TYR A 188 -66.10 -7.59 17.00
CA TYR A 188 -66.98 -8.12 15.97
C TYR A 188 -66.34 -9.40 15.44
N ALA A 189 -67.10 -10.47 15.63
CA ALA A 189 -66.85 -11.79 15.10
C ALA A 189 -67.35 -11.88 13.65
N GLY A 190 -66.79 -12.81 12.88
CA GLY A 190 -67.58 -13.56 11.91
C GLY A 190 -67.04 -13.64 10.48
N ALA A 191 -66.60 -14.86 10.16
CA ALA A 191 -66.92 -15.63 8.95
C ALA A 191 -66.08 -15.47 7.65
N LEU A 192 -65.25 -16.52 7.41
CA LEU A 192 -65.14 -17.42 6.22
C LEU A 192 -66.04 -17.07 5.00
N ASP A 193 -65.69 -17.26 3.72
CA ASP A 193 -65.07 -18.43 3.02
C ASP A 193 -64.71 -18.06 1.51
N PRO A 194 -64.42 -18.95 0.51
CA PRO A 194 -63.27 -18.82 -0.41
C PRO A 194 -63.65 -18.80 -1.93
N LYS A 195 -62.63 -18.79 -2.81
CA LYS A 195 -62.52 -19.20 -4.25
C LYS A 195 -61.66 -18.19 -5.02
N GLY A 196 -60.69 -18.50 -5.89
CA GLY A 196 -60.35 -19.71 -6.63
C GLY A 196 -60.62 -19.55 -8.14
N LYS A 197 -59.55 -19.37 -8.94
CA LYS A 197 -59.33 -19.67 -10.39
C LYS A 197 -58.83 -18.48 -11.26
N SER A 198 -57.58 -18.58 -11.73
CA SER A 198 -57.24 -18.89 -13.13
C SER A 198 -55.89 -19.57 -13.19
#